data_AF-A0A954SIY4-F1
#
_entry.id   AF-A0A954SIY4-F1
#
_cell.length_a   1.000
_cell.length_b   1.000
_cell.length_c   1.000
_cell.angle_alpha   90.00
_cell.angle_beta   90.00
_cell.angle_gamma   90.00
#
_symmetry.space_group_name_H-M   'P 1'
#
loop_
_entity.id
_entity.type
_entity.pdbx_description
1 polymer ?
#
loop_
_entity_poly.entity_id
_entity_poly.type
_entity_poly.pdbx_seq_one_letter_code
_entity_poly.pdbx_strand_id
1 'polypeptide(L)'
;MHHFANATLWTTLITVTLSGTAWAQHGFHSNLHSRHNRLIDTPFGMHHSHSHDRHVVSQFAPQYRGTYSERNGHSYYQPSANAALEEIRFGSFSHVDDLAVRLEYLSNALCLDLHYNYSHNRGFAETYAEAYSILEAARFIHALEHNHQDRAAIQARLGGLDALFHHVQDDVRGWSRIHRRQIGDLGIITKLDLMEGTLHHLMNDVGVRTSAFDEAAPLPATAEVAPPPVPMAPRR
;
A
#
# COMPACT_ATOMS: atom_id res chain seq x y z
N MET A 1 16.37 8.26 -48.84
CA MET A 1 16.61 7.17 -47.87
C MET A 1 16.24 7.70 -46.49
N HIS A 2 15.01 7.47 -46.05
CA HIS A 2 14.56 7.80 -44.69
C HIS A 2 14.01 6.51 -44.07
N HIS A 3 14.71 6.01 -43.06
CA HIS A 3 14.24 4.90 -42.22
C HIS A 3 13.37 5.48 -41.10
N PHE A 4 12.09 5.10 -41.08
CA PHE A 4 11.23 5.25 -39.91
C PHE A 4 11.46 4.05 -38.99
N ALA A 5 11.82 4.33 -37.73
CA ALA A 5 11.90 3.35 -36.67
C ALA A 5 10.49 3.06 -36.13
N ASN A 6 10.07 1.80 -36.21
CA ASN A 6 8.85 1.32 -35.55
C ASN A 6 9.15 1.11 -34.06
N ALA A 7 8.48 1.88 -33.20
CA ALA A 7 8.43 1.65 -31.77
C ALA A 7 7.34 0.61 -31.46
N THR A 8 7.76 -0.61 -31.14
CA THR A 8 6.87 -1.70 -30.71
C THR A 8 6.61 -1.54 -29.21
N LEU A 9 5.41 -1.09 -28.84
CA LEU A 9 4.93 -1.09 -27.47
C LEU A 9 4.52 -2.52 -27.07
N TRP A 10 5.18 -3.06 -26.05
CA TRP A 10 4.82 -4.34 -25.44
C TRP A 10 3.80 -4.10 -24.33
N THR A 11 2.52 -4.38 -24.59
CA THR A 11 1.49 -4.47 -23.55
C THR A 11 1.63 -5.82 -22.86
N THR A 12 2.18 -5.84 -21.64
CA THR A 12 2.26 -7.06 -20.85
C THR A 12 0.89 -7.36 -20.25
N LEU A 13 0.17 -8.32 -20.81
CA LEU A 13 -1.08 -8.82 -20.25
C LEU A 13 -0.75 -9.72 -19.04
N ILE A 14 -0.90 -9.22 -17.82
CA ILE A 14 -0.78 -10.04 -16.62
C ILE A 14 -2.09 -10.80 -16.44
N THR A 15 -2.15 -12.02 -16.96
CA THR A 15 -3.28 -12.93 -16.71
C THR A 15 -3.16 -13.47 -15.29
N VAL A 16 -3.83 -12.84 -14.33
CA VAL A 16 -4.00 -13.38 -12.98
C VAL A 16 -5.03 -14.51 -13.06
N THR A 17 -4.57 -15.76 -13.12
CA THR A 17 -5.45 -16.93 -12.99
C THR A 17 -5.92 -17.07 -11.55
N LEU A 18 -7.07 -16.46 -11.25
CA LEU A 18 -7.80 -16.68 -10.01
C LEU A 18 -8.36 -18.11 -10.01
N SER A 19 -7.65 -19.02 -9.34
CA SER A 19 -8.16 -20.36 -9.06
C SER A 19 -9.22 -20.22 -7.97
N GLY A 20 -10.49 -20.21 -8.38
CA GLY A 20 -11.64 -20.08 -7.47
C GLY A 20 -11.71 -21.25 -6.49
N THR A 21 -11.15 -21.07 -5.31
CA THR A 21 -11.49 -21.87 -4.13
C THR A 21 -12.78 -21.29 -3.55
N ALA A 22 -13.81 -22.11 -3.42
CA ALA A 22 -15.07 -21.71 -2.81
C ALA A 22 -14.84 -21.50 -1.30
N TRP A 23 -14.66 -20.25 -0.88
CA TRP A 23 -14.54 -19.90 0.53
C TRP A 23 -15.94 -19.78 1.14
N ALA A 24 -16.15 -20.55 2.22
CA ALA A 24 -17.34 -20.45 3.04
C ALA A 24 -17.46 -19.02 3.59
N GLN A 25 -18.60 -18.40 3.31
CA GLN A 25 -18.94 -17.04 3.69
C GLN A 25 -19.18 -17.00 5.22
N HIS A 26 -18.11 -16.89 6.01
CA HIS A 26 -18.24 -16.59 7.43
C HIS A 26 -18.68 -15.13 7.57
N GLY A 27 -20.00 -14.95 7.72
CA GLY A 27 -20.59 -13.66 8.04
C GLY A 27 -20.07 -13.17 9.39
N PHE A 28 -19.13 -12.23 9.37
CA PHE A 28 -18.84 -11.40 10.52
C PHE A 28 -20.06 -10.50 10.79
N HIS A 29 -20.97 -10.98 11.65
CA HIS A 29 -21.98 -10.14 12.29
C HIS A 29 -21.27 -9.18 13.25
N SER A 30 -20.77 -8.06 12.73
CA SER A 30 -20.39 -6.92 13.56
C SER A 30 -21.68 -6.19 13.98
N ASN A 31 -22.22 -6.57 15.14
CA ASN A 31 -23.22 -5.80 15.86
C ASN A 31 -22.57 -4.52 16.43
N LEU A 32 -22.22 -3.57 15.55
CA LEU A 32 -21.83 -2.22 15.96
C LEU A 32 -23.10 -1.45 16.32
N HIS A 33 -23.51 -1.59 17.59
CA HIS A 33 -24.37 -0.61 18.22
C HIS A 33 -23.64 0.73 18.18
N SER A 34 -24.08 1.63 17.29
CA SER A 34 -23.78 3.06 17.33
C SER A 34 -24.26 3.64 18.65
N ARG A 35 -23.43 3.54 19.68
CA ARG A 35 -23.52 4.43 20.82
C ARG A 35 -22.91 5.74 20.38
N HIS A 36 -23.75 6.77 20.36
CA HIS A 36 -23.36 8.17 20.24
C HIS A 36 -22.34 8.51 21.32
N ASN A 37 -21.05 8.36 21.01
CA ASN A 37 -20.01 9.04 21.76
C ASN A 37 -19.84 10.40 21.12
N ARG A 38 -20.23 11.41 21.88
CA ARG A 38 -19.96 12.82 21.66
C ARG A 38 -18.46 12.95 21.40
N LEU A 39 -18.08 13.13 20.14
CA LEU A 39 -16.73 13.50 19.74
C LEU A 39 -16.37 14.77 20.51
N ILE A 40 -15.47 14.61 21.48
CA ILE A 40 -14.54 15.66 21.83
C ILE A 40 -13.83 15.98 20.51
N ASP A 41 -13.85 17.26 20.10
CA ASP A 41 -13.00 17.82 19.07
C ASP A 41 -11.54 17.44 19.35
N THR A 42 -11.12 16.27 18.90
CA THR A 42 -9.73 16.02 18.58
C THR A 42 -9.55 16.60 17.18
N PRO A 43 -8.71 17.64 17.02
CA PRO A 43 -8.46 18.24 15.72
C PRO A 43 -7.58 17.26 14.95
N PHE A 44 -8.17 16.22 14.38
CA PHE A 44 -7.54 15.40 13.35
C PHE A 44 -7.56 16.18 12.04
N GLY A 45 -6.93 17.36 12.05
CA GLY A 45 -6.24 17.81 10.88
C GLY A 45 -5.16 16.76 10.64
N MET A 46 -5.32 15.95 9.59
CA MET A 46 -4.16 15.40 8.90
C MET A 46 -3.36 16.60 8.37
N HIS A 47 -2.68 17.30 9.27
CA HIS A 47 -1.51 18.05 8.90
C HIS A 47 -0.58 16.98 8.35
N HIS A 48 -0.33 17.02 7.04
CA HIS A 48 0.94 16.60 6.50
C HIS A 48 2.01 17.47 7.17
N SER A 49 2.30 17.18 8.43
CA SER A 49 3.50 17.64 9.08
C SER A 49 4.61 17.16 8.17
N HIS A 50 5.50 18.06 7.76
CA HIS A 50 6.76 17.74 7.08
C HIS A 50 7.72 16.96 8.01
N SER A 51 7.16 16.09 8.87
CA SER A 51 7.85 15.04 9.59
C SER A 51 8.43 14.09 8.56
N HIS A 52 9.65 13.62 8.80
CA HIS A 52 10.32 12.60 7.99
C HIS A 52 9.64 11.22 8.05
N ASP A 53 8.43 11.16 8.61
CA ASP A 53 7.64 9.95 8.73
C ASP A 53 6.73 9.83 7.50
N ARG A 54 7.06 8.89 6.62
CA ARG A 54 6.24 8.49 5.48
C ARG A 54 5.20 7.47 6.00
N HIS A 55 3.99 7.48 5.44
CA HIS A 55 2.95 6.46 5.68
C HIS A 55 2.65 6.13 7.17
N VAL A 56 1.92 7.00 7.88
CA VAL A 56 1.45 6.69 9.24
C VAL A 56 0.10 5.97 9.19
N VAL A 57 0.08 4.69 9.59
CA VAL A 57 -1.15 3.90 9.72
C VAL A 57 -1.61 3.94 11.18
N SER A 58 -2.50 4.91 11.47
CA SER A 58 -3.03 5.14 12.81
C SER A 58 -4.00 4.04 13.26
N GLN A 59 -4.22 3.96 14.58
CA GLN A 59 -5.26 3.18 15.20
C GLN A 59 -6.63 3.83 14.95
N PHE A 60 -7.23 3.59 13.79
CA PHE A 60 -8.55 4.14 13.45
C PHE A 60 -9.73 3.33 14.04
N ALA A 61 -9.47 2.18 14.66
CA ALA A 61 -10.47 1.39 15.36
C ALA A 61 -9.89 0.67 16.58
N PRO A 62 -10.71 0.39 17.62
CA PRO A 62 -10.24 -0.14 18.89
C PRO A 62 -9.60 -1.53 18.80
N GLN A 63 -9.94 -2.32 17.78
CA GLN A 63 -9.40 -3.68 17.60
C GLN A 63 -7.93 -3.71 17.18
N TYR A 64 -7.39 -2.59 16.72
CA TYR A 64 -6.04 -2.51 16.19
C TYR A 64 -5.02 -2.24 17.29
N ARG A 65 -3.90 -2.98 17.27
CA ARG A 65 -2.99 -3.07 18.42
C ARG A 65 -1.98 -1.94 18.54
N GLY A 66 -1.89 -1.05 17.55
CA GLY A 66 -0.91 0.04 17.55
C GLY A 66 -0.96 0.92 16.30
N THR A 67 0.09 1.71 16.12
CA THR A 67 0.34 2.57 14.96
C THR A 67 1.56 2.06 14.21
N TYR A 68 1.52 2.13 12.88
CA TYR A 68 2.69 1.89 12.04
C TYR A 68 3.17 3.19 11.42
N SER A 69 4.47 3.32 11.22
CA SER A 69 5.08 4.49 10.58
C SER A 69 6.35 4.09 9.85
N GLU A 70 6.67 4.74 8.74
CA GLU A 70 7.95 4.58 8.05
C GLU A 70 8.86 5.79 8.31
N ARG A 71 10.10 5.57 8.73
CA ARG A 71 11.10 6.64 8.92
C ARG A 71 12.42 6.23 8.30
N ASN A 72 12.97 7.07 7.43
CA ASN A 72 14.24 6.84 6.73
C ASN A 72 14.29 5.48 5.98
N GLY A 73 13.16 5.01 5.44
CA GLY A 73 13.07 3.71 4.76
C GLY A 73 12.95 2.50 5.68
N HIS A 74 12.82 2.71 7.00
CA HIS A 74 12.58 1.64 7.97
C HIS A 74 11.13 1.69 8.45
N SER A 75 10.51 0.52 8.60
CA SER A 75 9.17 0.38 9.17
C SER A 75 9.23 0.28 10.69
N TYR A 76 8.32 0.96 11.38
CA TYR A 76 8.20 0.94 12.83
C TYR A 76 6.78 0.63 13.27
N TYR A 77 6.66 -0.01 14.43
CA TYR A 77 5.42 -0.28 15.14
C TYR A 77 5.43 0.41 16.51
N GLN A 78 4.28 0.96 16.91
CA GLN A 78 4.08 1.56 18.22
C GLN A 78 2.77 1.06 18.83
N PRO A 79 2.79 0.20 19.87
CA PRO A 79 1.55 -0.40 20.40
C PRO A 79 0.64 0.60 21.14
N SER A 80 1.20 1.72 21.62
CA SER A 80 0.41 2.83 22.18
C SER A 80 1.20 4.13 22.08
N ALA A 81 0.53 5.28 22.19
CA ALA A 81 1.17 6.59 22.09
C ALA A 81 2.36 6.81 23.05
N ASN A 82 2.38 6.10 24.19
CA ASN A 82 3.43 6.21 25.21
C ASN A 82 4.45 5.05 25.15
N ALA A 83 4.27 4.08 24.27
CA ALA A 83 5.20 2.95 24.13
C ALA A 83 6.42 3.33 23.28
N ALA A 84 7.52 2.60 23.48
CA ALA A 84 8.69 2.71 22.63
C ALA A 84 8.36 2.27 21.19
N LEU A 85 9.04 2.89 20.21
CA LEU A 85 9.00 2.47 18.81
C LEU A 85 9.79 1.17 18.64
N GLU A 86 9.19 0.20 17.99
CA GLU A 86 9.79 -1.07 17.62
C GLU A 86 10.07 -1.07 16.11
N GLU A 87 11.31 -1.35 15.70
CA GLU A 87 11.64 -1.50 14.28
C GLU A 87 11.15 -2.86 13.77
N ILE A 88 10.31 -2.85 12.73
CA ILE A 88 9.81 -4.04 12.06
C ILE A 88 10.88 -4.52 11.09
N ARG A 89 11.54 -5.63 11.46
CA ARG A 89 12.56 -6.25 10.62
C ARG A 89 11.94 -6.76 9.32
N PHE A 90 12.63 -6.53 8.21
CA PHE A 90 12.23 -7.05 6.91
C PHE A 90 12.11 -8.58 6.95
N GLY A 91 10.95 -9.11 6.55
CA GLY A 91 10.68 -10.56 6.56
C GLY A 91 10.50 -11.18 7.94
N SER A 92 10.12 -10.40 8.97
CA SER A 92 9.95 -10.91 10.33
C SER A 92 8.67 -11.71 10.55
N PHE A 93 7.62 -11.48 9.76
CA PHE A 93 6.29 -12.06 9.93
C PHE A 93 5.68 -11.82 11.32
N SER A 94 6.03 -10.71 11.98
CA SER A 94 5.61 -10.45 13.37
C SER A 94 4.28 -9.70 13.49
N HIS A 95 3.86 -9.02 12.41
CA HIS A 95 2.71 -8.12 12.37
C HIS A 95 1.73 -8.45 11.23
N VAL A 96 1.95 -9.53 10.48
CA VAL A 96 1.12 -9.95 9.32
C VAL A 96 -0.36 -10.02 9.67
N ASP A 97 -0.72 -10.60 10.82
CA ASP A 97 -2.12 -10.74 11.26
C ASP A 97 -2.81 -9.37 11.38
N ASP A 98 -2.23 -8.44 12.17
CA ASP A 98 -2.81 -7.11 12.39
C ASP A 98 -2.85 -6.28 11.10
N LEU A 99 -1.79 -6.34 10.26
CA LEU A 99 -1.71 -5.62 9.00
C LEU A 99 -2.68 -6.18 7.95
N ALA A 100 -2.84 -7.49 7.84
CA ALA A 100 -3.77 -8.12 6.92
C ALA A 100 -5.23 -7.81 7.29
N VAL A 101 -5.58 -7.85 8.58
CA VAL A 101 -6.92 -7.47 9.07
C VAL A 101 -7.22 -6.00 8.75
N ARG A 102 -6.25 -5.09 8.93
CA ARG A 102 -6.41 -3.67 8.55
C ARG A 102 -6.63 -3.51 7.05
N LEU A 103 -5.81 -4.17 6.25
CA LEU A 103 -5.92 -4.10 4.79
C LEU A 103 -7.27 -4.66 4.32
N GLU A 104 -7.73 -5.77 4.89
CA GLU A 104 -9.04 -6.35 4.61
C GLU A 104 -10.16 -5.35 4.92
N TYR A 105 -10.14 -4.75 6.11
CA TYR A 105 -11.14 -3.78 6.52
C TYR A 105 -11.17 -2.56 5.58
N LEU A 106 -10.01 -1.97 5.31
CA LEU A 106 -9.90 -0.79 4.44
C LEU A 106 -10.33 -1.10 3.01
N SER A 107 -9.93 -2.25 2.48
CA SER A 107 -10.32 -2.69 1.12
C SER A 107 -11.83 -2.92 1.03
N ASN A 108 -12.44 -3.52 2.04
CA ASN A 108 -13.88 -3.71 2.09
C ASN A 108 -14.62 -2.36 2.17
N ALA A 109 -14.12 -1.43 3.00
CA ALA A 109 -14.67 -0.08 3.09
C ALA A 109 -14.52 0.68 1.76
N LEU A 110 -13.40 0.53 1.05
CA LEU A 110 -13.19 1.09 -0.28
C LEU A 110 -14.21 0.52 -1.28
N CYS A 111 -14.34 -0.81 -1.39
CA CYS A 111 -15.31 -1.44 -2.29
C CYS A 111 -16.74 -0.93 -2.04
N LEU A 112 -17.18 -0.89 -0.77
CA LEU A 112 -18.49 -0.37 -0.42
C LEU A 112 -18.65 1.11 -0.84
N ASP A 113 -17.62 1.94 -0.63
CA ASP A 113 -17.66 3.33 -1.05
C ASP A 113 -17.76 3.46 -2.57
N LEU A 114 -16.92 2.74 -3.32
CA LEU A 114 -16.94 2.72 -4.77
C LEU A 114 -18.33 2.34 -5.28
N HIS A 115 -18.89 1.25 -4.76
CA HIS A 115 -20.21 0.74 -5.14
C HIS A 115 -21.33 1.76 -4.89
N TYR A 116 -21.40 2.35 -3.70
CA TYR A 116 -22.51 3.23 -3.36
C TYR A 116 -22.35 4.63 -3.95
N ASN A 117 -21.14 5.19 -3.94
CA ASN A 117 -20.92 6.62 -4.15
C ASN A 117 -20.23 6.99 -5.47
N TYR A 118 -19.67 6.01 -6.18
CA TYR A 118 -18.86 6.26 -7.38
C TYR A 118 -19.25 5.42 -8.59
N SER A 119 -20.32 4.62 -8.50
CA SER A 119 -20.77 3.73 -9.59
C SER A 119 -21.11 4.43 -10.90
N HIS A 120 -21.25 5.75 -10.89
CA HIS A 120 -21.55 6.58 -12.07
C HIS A 120 -20.30 7.03 -12.83
N ASN A 121 -19.10 6.87 -12.28
CA ASN A 121 -17.87 7.29 -12.95
C ASN A 121 -17.52 6.32 -14.09
N ARG A 122 -16.93 6.85 -15.16
CA ARG A 122 -16.41 6.03 -16.27
C ARG A 122 -15.26 5.16 -15.76
N GLY A 123 -15.21 3.90 -16.20
CA GLY A 123 -14.21 2.93 -15.74
C GLY A 123 -14.61 2.18 -14.47
N PHE A 124 -15.71 2.57 -13.82
CA PHE A 124 -16.12 2.01 -12.52
C PHE A 124 -16.08 0.48 -12.46
N ALA A 125 -16.61 -0.22 -13.47
CA ALA A 125 -16.70 -1.68 -13.42
C ALA A 125 -15.31 -2.36 -13.34
N GLU A 126 -14.32 -1.83 -14.06
CA GLU A 126 -12.95 -2.35 -14.10
C GLU A 126 -12.23 -2.04 -12.78
N THR A 127 -12.16 -0.77 -12.40
CA THR A 127 -11.54 -0.33 -11.14
C THR A 127 -12.18 -0.99 -9.91
N TYR A 128 -13.50 -1.23 -9.93
CA TYR A 128 -14.19 -1.94 -8.85
C TYR A 128 -13.77 -3.41 -8.77
N ALA A 129 -13.65 -4.10 -9.90
CA ALA A 129 -13.20 -5.49 -9.94
C ALA A 129 -11.75 -5.63 -9.45
N GLU A 130 -10.90 -4.67 -9.79
CA GLU A 130 -9.52 -4.59 -9.30
C GLU A 130 -9.47 -4.31 -7.79
N ALA A 131 -10.22 -3.32 -7.30
CA ALA A 131 -10.32 -3.03 -5.87
C ALA A 131 -10.85 -4.25 -5.08
N TYR A 132 -11.79 -4.99 -5.66
CA TYR A 132 -12.30 -6.23 -5.08
C TYR A 132 -11.23 -7.34 -5.04
N SER A 133 -10.38 -7.42 -6.06
CA SER A 133 -9.25 -8.36 -6.09
C SER A 133 -8.23 -8.06 -4.97
N ILE A 134 -8.07 -6.79 -4.60
CA ILE A 134 -7.27 -6.37 -3.44
C ILE A 134 -7.89 -6.87 -2.13
N LEU A 135 -9.21 -6.73 -1.97
CA LEU A 135 -9.94 -7.28 -0.82
C LEU A 135 -9.78 -8.80 -0.71
N GLU A 136 -9.90 -9.52 -1.83
CA GLU A 136 -9.70 -10.98 -1.86
C GLU A 136 -8.27 -11.37 -1.48
N ALA A 137 -7.27 -10.61 -1.95
CA ALA A 137 -5.88 -10.82 -1.56
C ALA A 137 -5.68 -10.63 -0.05
N ALA A 138 -6.25 -9.57 0.54
CA ALA A 138 -6.15 -9.30 1.97
C ALA A 138 -6.79 -10.43 2.81
N ARG A 139 -7.98 -10.89 2.41
CA ARG A 139 -8.65 -12.05 3.03
C ARG A 139 -7.83 -13.32 2.96
N PHE A 140 -7.24 -13.58 1.79
CA PHE A 140 -6.40 -14.75 1.58
C PHE A 140 -5.15 -14.73 2.49
N ILE A 141 -4.47 -13.58 2.59
CA ILE A 141 -3.28 -13.42 3.44
C ILE A 141 -3.66 -13.61 4.92
N HIS A 142 -4.74 -12.96 5.37
CA HIS A 142 -5.25 -13.08 6.73
C HIS A 142 -5.61 -14.54 7.08
N ALA A 143 -6.27 -15.26 6.16
CA ALA A 143 -6.61 -16.67 6.35
C ALA A 143 -5.38 -17.60 6.38
N LEU A 144 -4.35 -17.34 5.57
CA LEU A 144 -3.10 -18.13 5.60
C LEU A 144 -2.31 -17.93 6.89
N GLU A 145 -2.24 -16.68 7.38
CA GLU A 145 -1.52 -16.37 8.62
C GLU A 145 -2.15 -17.08 9.83
N HIS A 146 -3.48 -17.07 9.94
CA HIS A 146 -4.20 -17.81 10.98
C HIS A 146 -3.92 -19.32 10.98
N ASN A 147 -3.64 -19.90 9.81
CA ASN A 147 -3.32 -21.33 9.69
C ASN A 147 -1.82 -21.61 9.82
N HIS A 148 -0.98 -20.59 10.05
CA HIS A 148 0.49 -20.65 10.02
C HIS A 148 1.03 -21.32 8.74
N GLN A 149 0.37 -21.05 7.62
CA GLN A 149 0.62 -21.73 6.35
C GLN A 149 1.26 -20.83 5.32
N ASP A 150 2.24 -21.42 4.61
CA ASP A 150 2.77 -20.99 3.32
C ASP A 150 3.15 -19.49 3.20
N ARG A 151 4.24 -19.11 3.87
CA ARG A 151 4.88 -17.80 3.74
C ARG A 151 5.23 -17.45 2.29
N ALA A 152 5.57 -18.44 1.46
CA ALA A 152 5.90 -18.21 0.06
C ALA A 152 4.66 -17.81 -0.76
N ALA A 153 3.50 -18.42 -0.49
CA ALA A 153 2.24 -18.01 -1.09
C ALA A 153 1.84 -16.57 -0.70
N ILE A 154 2.05 -16.17 0.56
CA ILE A 154 1.82 -14.79 1.02
C ILE A 154 2.72 -13.82 0.24
N GLN A 155 4.02 -14.10 0.15
CA GLN A 155 4.98 -13.25 -0.57
C GLN A 155 4.64 -13.13 -2.06
N ALA A 156 4.33 -14.25 -2.73
CA ALA A 156 3.97 -14.26 -4.14
C ALA A 156 2.69 -13.46 -4.42
N ARG A 157 1.69 -13.55 -3.52
CA ARG A 157 0.45 -12.78 -3.66
C ARG A 157 0.68 -11.28 -3.50
N LEU A 158 1.56 -10.87 -2.59
CA LEU A 158 1.85 -9.45 -2.32
C LEU A 158 2.67 -8.77 -3.42
N GLY A 159 3.57 -9.49 -4.09
CA GLY A 159 4.41 -8.92 -5.16
C GLY A 159 3.62 -8.33 -6.34
N GLY A 160 2.46 -8.91 -6.67
CA GLY A 160 1.57 -8.38 -7.71
C GLY A 160 0.54 -7.35 -7.22
N LEU A 161 0.38 -7.21 -5.89
CA LEU A 161 -0.69 -6.42 -5.31
C LEU A 161 -0.41 -4.91 -5.32
N ASP A 162 0.86 -4.52 -5.17
CA ASP A 162 1.31 -3.12 -5.19
C ASP A 162 0.98 -2.41 -6.51
N ALA A 163 1.31 -3.04 -7.63
CA ALA A 163 0.99 -2.50 -8.96
C ALA A 163 -0.52 -2.36 -9.20
N LEU A 164 -1.30 -3.37 -8.80
CA LEU A 164 -2.76 -3.33 -8.88
C LEU A 164 -3.35 -2.22 -8.00
N PHE A 165 -2.80 -2.03 -6.80
CA PHE A 165 -3.22 -0.98 -5.90
C PHE A 165 -2.97 0.40 -6.48
N HIS A 166 -1.77 0.64 -7.04
CA HIS A 166 -1.47 1.92 -7.68
C HIS A 166 -2.35 2.20 -8.90
N HIS A 167 -2.71 1.17 -9.69
CA HIS A 167 -3.66 1.33 -10.79
C HIS A 167 -5.03 1.82 -10.28
N VAL A 168 -5.59 1.18 -9.24
CA VAL A 168 -6.84 1.62 -8.61
C VAL A 168 -6.74 3.05 -8.07
N GLN A 169 -5.62 3.39 -7.42
CA GLN A 169 -5.38 4.74 -6.90
C GLN A 169 -5.37 5.80 -8.00
N ASP A 170 -4.70 5.52 -9.12
CA ASP A 170 -4.63 6.42 -10.27
C ASP A 170 -6.01 6.61 -10.93
N ASP A 171 -6.78 5.54 -11.10
CA ASP A 171 -8.13 5.58 -11.68
C ASP A 171 -9.06 6.52 -10.90
N VAL A 172 -9.06 6.41 -9.56
CA VAL A 172 -10.03 7.16 -8.74
C VAL A 172 -9.67 8.61 -8.52
N ARG A 173 -8.41 9.05 -8.80
CA ARG A 173 -7.96 10.44 -8.55
C ARG A 173 -8.82 11.48 -9.27
N GLY A 174 -9.39 11.13 -10.43
CA GLY A 174 -10.25 12.00 -11.23
C GLY A 174 -11.75 11.84 -10.99
N TRP A 175 -12.17 10.95 -10.09
CA TRP A 175 -13.57 10.62 -9.94
C TRP A 175 -14.35 11.65 -9.13
N SER A 176 -15.62 11.79 -9.49
CA SER A 176 -16.58 12.61 -8.76
C SER A 176 -17.40 11.76 -7.80
N ARG A 177 -17.67 12.27 -6.60
CA ARG A 177 -18.52 11.61 -5.61
C ARG A 177 -19.97 12.05 -5.76
N ILE A 178 -20.89 11.09 -5.86
CA ILE A 178 -22.31 11.31 -5.57
C ILE A 178 -22.58 10.68 -4.22
N HIS A 179 -22.81 11.49 -3.19
CA HIS A 179 -23.02 10.99 -1.84
C HIS A 179 -24.37 10.26 -1.72
N ARG A 180 -24.34 8.93 -1.69
CA ARG A 180 -25.51 8.07 -1.44
C ARG A 180 -25.49 7.44 -0.06
N ARG A 181 -24.31 7.05 0.42
CA ARG A 181 -24.13 6.41 1.73
C ARG A 181 -22.76 6.75 2.30
N GLN A 182 -22.69 7.10 3.58
CA GLN A 182 -21.41 7.23 4.26
C GLN A 182 -20.87 5.84 4.64
N ILE A 183 -19.63 5.53 4.25
CA ILE A 183 -18.94 4.27 4.59
C ILE A 183 -17.70 4.60 5.45
N GLY A 184 -17.79 4.28 6.74
CA GLY A 184 -16.79 4.72 7.73
C GLY A 184 -16.71 6.25 7.84
N ASP A 185 -15.65 6.77 8.44
CA ASP A 185 -15.50 8.23 8.67
C ASP A 185 -14.53 8.90 7.69
N LEU A 186 -13.93 8.14 6.78
CA LEU A 186 -12.88 8.59 5.87
C LEU A 186 -13.40 8.81 4.44
N GLY A 187 -12.78 9.73 3.68
CA GLY A 187 -12.96 9.81 2.22
C GLY A 187 -12.16 8.72 1.48
N ILE A 188 -12.44 8.49 0.19
CA ILE A 188 -11.75 7.43 -0.58
C ILE A 188 -10.25 7.67 -0.70
N ILE A 189 -9.80 8.93 -0.83
CA ILE A 189 -8.38 9.28 -0.94
C ILE A 189 -7.66 8.92 0.36
N THR A 190 -8.21 9.34 1.49
CA THR A 190 -7.66 9.00 2.81
C THR A 190 -7.67 7.48 3.06
N LYS A 191 -8.69 6.75 2.60
CA LYS A 191 -8.70 5.28 2.68
C LYS A 191 -7.55 4.68 1.86
N LEU A 192 -7.31 5.18 0.65
CA LEU A 192 -6.21 4.73 -0.19
C LEU A 192 -4.85 5.03 0.44
N ASP A 193 -4.63 6.23 0.97
CA ASP A 193 -3.36 6.56 1.64
C ASP A 193 -3.07 5.62 2.82
N LEU A 194 -4.10 5.25 3.60
CA LEU A 194 -3.98 4.27 4.67
C LEU A 194 -3.76 2.85 4.15
N MET A 195 -4.40 2.48 3.04
CA MET A 195 -4.19 1.18 2.39
C MET A 195 -2.77 1.06 1.86
N GLU A 196 -2.22 2.10 1.23
CA GLU A 196 -0.84 2.14 0.72
C GLU A 196 0.15 1.91 1.86
N GLY A 197 0.04 2.67 2.94
CA GLY A 197 0.90 2.50 4.11
C GLY A 197 0.75 1.12 4.75
N THR A 198 -0.49 0.60 4.85
CA THR A 198 -0.72 -0.74 5.39
C THR A 198 -0.10 -1.82 4.50
N LEU A 199 -0.23 -1.67 3.18
CA LEU A 199 0.33 -2.60 2.20
C LEU A 199 1.86 -2.59 2.24
N HIS A 200 2.49 -1.42 2.31
CA HIS A 200 3.96 -1.31 2.36
C HIS A 200 4.53 -1.87 3.67
N HIS A 201 3.89 -1.61 4.82
CA HIS A 201 4.28 -2.25 6.08
C HIS A 201 4.11 -3.77 6.03
N LEU A 202 3.01 -4.26 5.42
CA LEU A 202 2.78 -5.68 5.24
C LEU A 202 3.86 -6.30 4.35
N MET A 203 4.18 -5.67 3.22
CA MET A 203 5.25 -6.09 2.31
C MET A 203 6.62 -6.12 3.01
N ASN A 204 6.96 -5.10 3.80
CA ASN A 204 8.18 -5.10 4.61
C ASN A 204 8.19 -6.28 5.60
N ASP A 205 7.11 -6.49 6.35
CA ASP A 205 7.04 -7.54 7.36
C ASP A 205 7.11 -8.95 6.76
N VAL A 206 6.57 -9.19 5.57
CA VAL A 206 6.69 -10.48 4.86
C VAL A 206 7.97 -10.62 4.04
N GLY A 207 8.75 -9.55 3.88
CA GLY A 207 10.00 -9.56 3.13
C GLY A 207 9.83 -9.44 1.60
N VAL A 208 8.82 -8.71 1.14
CA VAL A 208 8.60 -8.36 -0.26
C VAL A 208 9.09 -6.92 -0.50
N ARG A 209 9.96 -6.72 -1.49
CA ARG A 209 10.42 -5.38 -1.89
C ARG A 209 9.32 -4.68 -2.68
N THR A 210 9.06 -3.41 -2.36
CA THR A 210 8.24 -2.58 -3.24
C THR A 210 9.13 -2.11 -4.40
N SER A 211 8.51 -1.94 -5.57
CA SER A 211 9.22 -1.48 -6.78
C SER A 211 9.81 -0.06 -6.62
N ALA A 212 9.34 0.70 -5.64
CA ALA A 212 9.77 2.07 -5.38
C ALA A 212 11.16 2.20 -4.73
N PHE A 213 11.76 1.11 -4.24
CA PHE A 213 13.06 1.15 -3.52
C PHE A 213 14.28 0.74 -4.36
N ASP A 214 14.10 0.31 -5.61
CA ASP A 214 15.21 -0.27 -6.39
C ASP A 214 16.03 0.75 -7.20
N GLU A 215 15.61 2.03 -7.27
CA GLU A 215 16.41 3.08 -7.93
C GLU A 215 17.23 3.89 -6.91
N ALA A 216 18.28 3.26 -6.39
CA ALA A 216 19.40 4.01 -5.81
C ALA A 216 20.17 4.68 -6.96
N ALA A 217 20.28 6.02 -6.92
CA ALA A 217 21.12 6.75 -7.86
C ALA A 217 22.55 6.15 -7.83
N PRO A 218 23.16 5.87 -8.99
CA PRO A 218 24.53 5.38 -9.02
C PRO A 218 25.43 6.35 -8.26
N LEU A 219 26.31 5.81 -7.41
CA LEU A 219 27.31 6.62 -6.71
C LEU A 219 28.03 7.49 -7.74
N PRO A 220 28.28 8.79 -7.46
CA PRO A 220 29.03 9.65 -8.37
C PRO A 220 30.34 8.94 -8.69
N ALA A 221 30.59 8.72 -9.99
CA ALA A 221 31.85 8.15 -10.44
C ALA A 221 32.98 8.90 -9.74
N THR A 222 33.87 8.16 -9.07
CA THR A 222 35.06 8.72 -8.44
C THR A 222 35.71 9.69 -9.43
N ALA A 223 35.87 10.95 -9.01
CA ALA A 223 36.36 12.03 -9.86
C ALA A 223 37.50 11.51 -10.75
N GLU A 224 37.33 11.65 -12.06
CA GLU A 224 38.37 11.35 -13.04
C GLU A 224 39.59 12.18 -12.66
N VAL A 225 40.58 11.52 -12.05
CA VAL A 225 41.85 12.15 -11.69
C VAL A 225 42.52 12.47 -13.02
N ALA A 226 42.52 13.76 -13.37
CA ALA A 226 43.19 14.23 -14.57
C ALA A 226 44.63 13.72 -14.58
N PRO A 227 45.11 13.16 -15.70
CA PRO A 227 46.49 12.69 -15.79
C PRO A 227 47.44 13.84 -15.49
N PRO A 228 48.56 13.57 -14.79
CA PRO A 228 49.51 14.60 -14.41
C PRO A 228 50.02 15.35 -15.66
N PRO A 229 50.23 16.68 -15.57
CA PRO A 229 50.71 17.47 -16.69
C PRO A 229 52.06 16.93 -17.19
N VAL A 230 52.16 16.68 -18.50
CA VAL A 230 53.40 16.23 -19.13
C VAL A 230 54.44 17.36 -19.00
N PRO A 231 55.63 17.10 -18.44
CA PRO A 231 56.67 18.11 -18.34
C PRO A 231 57.09 18.56 -19.74
N MET A 232 56.91 19.86 -20.01
CA MET A 232 57.26 20.49 -21.28
C MET A 232 58.79 20.48 -21.41
N ALA A 233 59.31 19.74 -22.39
CA ALA A 233 60.74 19.75 -22.67
C ALA A 233 61.19 21.16 -23.11
N PRO A 234 62.36 21.65 -22.65
CA PRO A 234 62.86 22.96 -23.04
C PRO A 234 63.17 22.98 -24.55
N ARG A 235 62.62 23.96 -25.26
CA ARG A 235 62.97 24.24 -26.66
C ARG A 235 64.45 24.63 -26.73
N ARG A 236 65.19 23.95 -27.60
CA ARG A 236 66.55 24.33 -28.00
C ARG A 236 66.51 25.41 -29.07
#